data_AF-A0A254SUS0-F1
#
_entry.id   AF-A0A254SUS0-F1
#
_cell.length_a   1.000
_cell.length_b   1.000
_cell.length_c   1.000
_cell.angle_alpha   90.00
_cell.angle_beta   90.00
_cell.angle_gamma   90.00
#
_symmetry.space_group_name_H-M   'P 1'
#
loop_
_entity.id
_entity.type
_entity.pdbx_description
1 polymer ?
#
loop_
_entity_poly.entity_id
_entity_poly.type
_entity_poly.pdbx_seq_one_letter_code
_entity_poly.pdbx_strand_id
1 'polypeptide(L)'
;MRHLNLKPFNQREVHRLLLKRTRQKEGVYLESLLPVMDTAGLEIIRCYHKVMGDDYVPVITSGNDYPYHKKNSKHYKNAAMDFRIVDMPMDKRRQVVEMAQDKLGPRFKVLWEKGEMEHLHVEMTE
;
A
#
# COMPACT_ATOMS: atom_id res chain seq x y z
N MET A 1 27.74 23.83 -0.58
CA MET A 1 26.64 22.84 -0.55
C MET A 1 26.74 22.08 0.78
N ARG A 2 25.75 22.20 1.67
CA ARG A 2 25.74 21.39 2.91
C ARG A 2 25.38 19.97 2.50
N HIS A 3 26.32 19.03 2.68
CA HIS A 3 25.98 17.61 2.71
C HIS A 3 25.00 17.43 3.87
N LEU A 4 23.71 17.32 3.56
CA LEU A 4 22.73 16.86 4.53
C LEU A 4 23.17 15.45 4.91
N ASN A 5 23.63 15.31 6.15
CA ASN A 5 23.97 14.03 6.75
C ASN A 5 22.64 13.30 7.00
N LEU A 6 22.01 12.82 5.93
CA LEU A 6 20.75 12.09 5.99
C LEU A 6 21.08 10.70 6.53
N LYS A 7 20.93 10.54 7.84
CA LYS A 7 20.91 9.21 8.46
C LYS A 7 19.84 8.38 7.72
N PRO A 8 20.13 7.14 7.31
CA PRO A 8 19.13 6.26 6.72
C PRO A 8 17.94 6.10 7.68
N PHE A 9 16.72 6.17 7.15
CA PHE A 9 15.53 5.89 7.94
C PHE A 9 15.58 4.45 8.45
N ASN A 10 15.26 4.26 9.73
CA ASN A 10 15.06 2.93 10.28
C ASN A 10 13.64 2.42 10.00
N GLN A 11 13.40 1.12 10.16
CA GLN A 11 12.10 0.49 9.88
C GLN A 11 10.92 1.20 10.56
N ARG A 12 11.07 1.60 11.84
CA ARG A 12 10.00 2.26 12.58
C ARG A 12 9.66 3.62 12.00
N GLU A 13 10.63 4.34 11.46
CA GLU A 13 10.42 5.62 10.79
C GLU A 13 9.71 5.44 9.45
N VAL A 14 10.07 4.41 8.69
CA VAL A 14 9.39 4.05 7.42
C VAL A 14 7.93 3.67 7.68
N HIS A 15 7.68 2.82 8.68
CA HIS A 15 6.33 2.43 9.08
C HIS A 15 5.49 3.64 9.54
N ARG A 16 6.05 4.52 10.37
CA ARG A 16 5.38 5.76 10.78
C ARG A 16 5.09 6.68 9.59
N LEU A 17 5.97 6.73 8.60
CA LEU A 17 5.75 7.50 7.38
C LEU A 17 4.58 6.94 6.58
N LEU A 18 4.49 5.61 6.43
CA LEU A 18 3.35 4.95 5.79
C LEU A 18 2.04 5.35 6.48
N LEU A 19 1.97 5.21 7.81
CA LEU A 19 0.78 5.55 8.59
C LEU A 19 0.44 7.04 8.48
N LYS A 20 1.43 7.94 8.52
CA LYS A 20 1.22 9.38 8.39
C LYS A 20 0.71 9.81 7.01
N ARG A 21 1.05 9.05 5.97
CA ARG A 21 0.72 9.35 4.58
C ARG A 21 -0.54 8.67 4.08
N THR A 22 -1.23 7.92 4.94
CA THR A 22 -2.47 7.22 4.59
C THR A 22 -3.52 7.43 5.67
N ARG A 23 -4.78 7.22 5.30
CA ARG A 23 -5.84 6.94 6.27
C ARG A 23 -6.04 5.43 6.33
N GLN A 24 -6.44 4.92 7.49
CA GLN A 24 -6.78 3.50 7.66
C GLN A 24 -8.28 3.40 7.90
N LYS A 25 -8.94 2.44 7.25
CA LYS A 25 -10.30 2.06 7.64
C LYS A 25 -10.28 1.58 9.09
N GLU A 26 -11.35 1.86 9.83
CA GLU A 26 -11.48 1.40 11.21
C GLU A 26 -11.27 -0.11 11.32
N GLY A 27 -10.48 -0.53 12.31
CA GLY A 27 -10.16 -1.93 12.58
C GLY A 27 -9.02 -2.52 11.75
N VAL A 28 -8.43 -1.77 10.80
CA VAL A 28 -7.32 -2.27 9.99
C VAL A 28 -6.04 -2.37 10.83
N TYR A 29 -5.45 -3.57 10.90
CA TYR A 29 -4.23 -3.83 11.67
C TYR A 29 -2.98 -3.88 10.78
N LEU A 30 -2.04 -2.96 11.03
CA LEU A 30 -0.79 -2.81 10.27
C LEU A 30 0.47 -2.89 11.13
N GLU A 31 0.37 -2.99 12.46
CA GLU A 31 1.52 -2.85 13.36
C GLU A 31 2.61 -3.90 13.14
N SER A 32 2.24 -5.07 12.61
CA SER A 32 3.15 -6.19 12.37
C SER A 32 3.49 -6.39 10.90
N LEU A 33 3.23 -5.39 10.03
CA LEU A 33 3.65 -5.44 8.62
C LEU A 33 5.13 -5.82 8.49
N LEU A 34 5.41 -6.68 7.51
CA LEU A 34 6.80 -6.93 7.14
C LEU A 34 7.44 -5.60 6.67
N PRO A 35 8.71 -5.31 7.03
CA PRO A 35 9.36 -4.04 6.67
C PRO A 35 9.32 -3.73 5.16
N VAL A 36 9.34 -4.76 4.33
CA VAL A 36 9.27 -4.62 2.87
C VAL A 36 7.87 -4.19 2.40
N MET A 37 6.81 -4.52 3.15
CA MET A 37 5.47 -4.02 2.88
C MET A 37 5.35 -2.53 3.19
N ASP A 38 6.04 -2.03 4.23
CA ASP A 38 6.09 -0.58 4.47
C ASP A 38 6.67 0.17 3.27
N THR A 39 7.76 -0.37 2.72
CA THR A 39 8.42 0.19 1.53
C THR A 39 7.51 0.10 0.31
N ALA A 40 6.84 -1.03 0.09
CA ALA A 40 5.88 -1.18 -1.00
C ALA A 40 4.73 -0.19 -0.87
N GLY A 41 4.19 -0.01 0.34
CA GLY A 41 3.13 0.95 0.62
C GLY A 41 3.52 2.40 0.30
N LEU A 42 4.76 2.79 0.59
CA LEU A 42 5.27 4.12 0.20
C LEU A 42 5.37 4.30 -1.32
N GLU A 43 5.78 3.28 -2.06
CA GLU A 43 5.77 3.34 -3.53
C GLU A 43 4.34 3.37 -4.09
N ILE A 44 3.38 2.67 -3.48
CA ILE A 44 1.97 2.78 -3.83
C ILE A 44 1.47 4.21 -3.60
N ILE A 45 1.75 4.81 -2.45
CA ILE A 45 1.38 6.21 -2.15
C ILE A 45 1.96 7.17 -3.19
N ARG A 46 3.21 6.96 -3.59
CA ARG A 46 3.84 7.73 -4.67
C ARG A 46 3.07 7.59 -5.99
N CYS A 47 2.57 6.39 -6.33
CA CYS A 47 1.74 6.19 -7.52
C CYS A 47 0.42 6.97 -7.42
N TYR A 48 -0.25 6.93 -6.27
CA TYR A 48 -1.44 7.76 -6.02
C TYR A 48 -1.13 9.25 -6.19
N HIS A 49 -0.06 9.75 -5.58
CA HIS A 49 0.30 11.17 -5.68
C HIS A 49 0.61 11.61 -7.12
N LYS A 50 1.25 10.74 -7.92
CA LYS A 50 1.53 11.03 -9.34
C LYS A 50 0.26 11.16 -10.19
N VAL A 51 -0.80 10.45 -9.85
CA VAL A 51 -2.05 10.41 -10.63
C VAL A 51 -3.13 11.36 -10.07
N MET A 52 -3.17 11.51 -8.76
CA MET A 52 -4.21 12.26 -8.02
C MET A 52 -3.73 13.61 -7.50
N GLY A 53 -2.42 13.86 -7.45
CA GLY A 53 -1.80 15.03 -6.83
C GLY A 53 -1.20 14.71 -5.45
N ASP A 54 -0.19 15.48 -5.05
CA ASP A 54 0.61 15.23 -3.84
C ASP A 54 -0.17 15.37 -2.52
N ASP A 55 -1.32 16.04 -2.54
CA ASP A 55 -2.22 16.21 -1.38
C ASP A 55 -3.22 15.06 -1.21
N TYR A 56 -3.31 14.15 -2.18
CA TYR A 56 -4.23 13.01 -2.09
C TYR A 56 -3.76 12.06 -0.98
N VAL A 57 -4.65 11.70 -0.05
CA VAL A 57 -4.34 10.78 1.05
C VAL A 57 -5.00 9.42 0.77
N PRO A 58 -4.24 8.39 0.33
CA PRO A 58 -4.78 7.07 0.07
C PRO A 58 -5.34 6.42 1.33
N VAL A 59 -6.33 5.55 1.15
CA VAL A 59 -6.97 4.81 2.25
C VAL A 59 -6.53 3.35 2.18
N ILE A 60 -5.93 2.84 3.25
CA ILE A 60 -5.69 1.41 3.44
C ILE A 60 -6.98 0.80 3.98
N THR A 61 -7.55 -0.14 3.24
CA THR A 61 -8.81 -0.81 3.57
C THR A 61 -8.61 -2.17 4.21
N SER A 62 -7.43 -2.76 4.05
CA SER A 62 -7.10 -4.01 4.73
C SER A 62 -5.60 -4.20 4.97
N GLY A 63 -5.27 -4.86 6.09
CA GLY A 63 -3.96 -5.34 6.48
C GLY A 63 -4.08 -6.77 7.01
N ASN A 64 -3.52 -7.07 8.19
CA ASN A 64 -3.73 -8.38 8.81
C ASN A 64 -5.03 -8.42 9.63
N ASP A 65 -6.16 -8.41 8.93
CA ASP A 65 -7.49 -8.25 9.54
C ASP A 65 -8.17 -9.61 9.77
N TYR A 66 -7.66 -10.36 10.75
CA TYR A 66 -8.28 -11.62 11.18
C TYR A 66 -9.73 -11.41 11.67
N PRO A 67 -10.71 -12.26 11.30
CA PRO A 67 -10.64 -13.50 10.49
C PRO A 67 -11.17 -13.36 9.05
N TYR A 68 -11.09 -12.18 8.43
CA TYR A 68 -11.88 -11.87 7.23
C TYR A 68 -11.26 -12.29 5.88
N HIS A 69 -10.12 -13.01 5.90
CA HIS A 69 -9.44 -13.48 4.69
C HIS A 69 -9.46 -15.01 4.53
N LYS A 70 -9.19 -15.47 3.30
CA LYS A 70 -9.00 -16.91 3.00
C LYS A 70 -7.88 -17.49 3.87
N LYS A 71 -8.01 -18.75 4.28
CA LYS A 71 -7.10 -19.46 5.22
C LYS A 71 -5.59 -19.26 4.94
N ASN A 72 -5.19 -19.19 3.68
CA ASN A 72 -3.78 -19.05 3.26
C ASN A 72 -3.42 -17.65 2.74
N SER A 73 -4.25 -16.64 3.02
CA SER A 73 -4.01 -15.27 2.57
C SER A 73 -2.70 -14.72 3.13
N LYS A 74 -1.98 -13.94 2.31
CA LYS A 74 -0.77 -13.23 2.69
C LYS A 74 -1.05 -12.12 3.71
N HIS A 75 -2.30 -11.66 3.83
CA HIS A 75 -2.75 -10.75 4.90
C HIS A 75 -2.46 -11.32 6.28
N TYR A 76 -2.75 -12.61 6.53
CA TYR A 76 -2.44 -13.28 7.80
C TYR A 76 -0.96 -13.45 8.10
N LYS A 77 -0.10 -13.21 7.11
CA LYS A 77 1.36 -13.23 7.24
C LYS A 77 1.96 -11.82 7.33
N ASN A 78 1.12 -10.80 7.46
CA ASN A 78 1.52 -9.39 7.39
C ASN A 78 2.27 -9.03 6.09
N ALA A 79 1.98 -9.77 5.02
CA ALA A 79 2.67 -9.72 3.73
C ALA A 79 1.74 -9.25 2.60
N ALA A 80 0.62 -8.61 2.94
CA ALA A 80 -0.30 -7.99 2.00
C ALA A 80 -0.95 -6.74 2.59
N MET A 81 -1.44 -5.86 1.71
CA MET A 81 -2.19 -4.65 2.03
C MET A 81 -3.17 -4.33 0.90
N ASP A 82 -4.34 -3.81 1.26
CA ASP A 82 -5.37 -3.39 0.32
C ASP A 82 -5.55 -1.87 0.38
N PHE A 83 -5.55 -1.23 -0.79
CA PHE A 83 -5.78 0.21 -0.91
C PHE A 83 -7.08 0.51 -1.65
N ARG A 84 -7.83 1.50 -1.17
CA ARG A 84 -9.05 1.96 -1.82
C ARG A 84 -8.75 2.66 -3.14
N ILE A 85 -9.36 2.16 -4.22
CA ILE A 85 -9.35 2.82 -5.54
C ILE A 85 -10.76 3.19 -6.04
N VAL A 86 -11.82 2.64 -5.44
CA VAL A 86 -13.21 2.82 -5.89
C VAL A 86 -13.70 4.27 -5.87
N ASP A 87 -13.09 5.15 -5.06
CA ASP A 87 -13.48 6.57 -4.99
C ASP A 87 -12.82 7.41 -6.09
N MET A 88 -11.91 6.84 -6.87
CA MET A 88 -11.21 7.55 -7.94
C MET A 88 -11.97 7.46 -9.27
N PRO A 89 -11.77 8.41 -10.21
CA PRO A 89 -12.16 8.24 -11.60
C PRO A 89 -11.55 6.97 -12.22
N MET A 90 -12.32 6.26 -13.05
CA MET A 90 -11.95 4.94 -13.60
C MET A 90 -10.62 4.95 -14.39
N ASP A 91 -10.39 6.00 -15.17
CA ASP A 91 -9.14 6.22 -15.91
C ASP A 91 -7.94 6.35 -14.97
N LYS A 92 -8.12 7.05 -13.85
CA LYS A 92 -7.10 7.21 -12.82
C LYS A 92 -6.84 5.94 -12.03
N ARG A 93 -7.88 5.12 -11.76
CA ARG A 93 -7.69 3.78 -11.15
C ARG A 93 -6.75 2.94 -11.98
N ARG A 94 -7.01 2.87 -13.29
CA ARG A 94 -6.17 2.13 -14.24
C ARG A 94 -4.73 2.63 -14.23
N GLN A 95 -4.52 3.95 -14.27
CA GLN A 95 -3.18 4.53 -14.22
C GLN A 95 -2.42 4.18 -12.93
N VAL A 96 -3.08 4.23 -11.76
CA VAL A 96 -2.44 3.84 -10.48
C VAL A 96 -2.08 2.35 -10.48
N VAL A 97 -2.97 1.48 -10.94
CA VAL A 97 -2.72 0.02 -11.01
C VAL A 97 -1.53 -0.28 -11.92
N GLU A 98 -1.52 0.24 -13.15
CA GLU A 98 -0.45 0.03 -14.12
C GLU A 98 0.90 0.56 -13.60
N MET A 99 0.89 1.75 -12.99
CA MET A 99 2.11 2.34 -12.40
C MET A 99 2.62 1.53 -11.20
N ALA A 100 1.73 1.06 -10.34
CA ALA A 100 2.08 0.24 -9.18
C ALA A 100 2.70 -1.10 -9.60
N GLN A 101 2.12 -1.76 -10.62
CA GLN A 101 2.64 -2.99 -11.21
C GLN A 101 4.06 -2.81 -11.76
N ASP A 102 4.29 -1.74 -12.51
CA ASP A 102 5.62 -1.39 -13.04
C ASP A 102 6.64 -1.10 -11.92
N LYS A 103 6.23 -0.36 -10.89
CA LYS A 103 7.15 0.13 -9.85
C LYS A 103 7.57 -0.92 -8.83
N LEU A 104 6.64 -1.78 -8.40
CA LEU A 104 6.94 -2.80 -7.41
C LEU A 104 7.63 -4.03 -8.01
N GLY A 105 7.42 -4.28 -9.31
CA GLY A 105 8.09 -5.36 -10.04
C GLY A 105 7.76 -6.75 -9.48
N PRO A 106 8.57 -7.77 -9.79
CA PRO A 106 8.20 -9.18 -9.62
C PRO A 106 8.19 -9.69 -8.16
N ARG A 107 8.72 -8.91 -7.22
CA ARG A 107 8.70 -9.27 -5.78
C ARG A 107 7.31 -9.11 -5.16
N PHE A 108 6.43 -8.39 -5.86
CA PHE A 108 5.08 -8.14 -5.42
C PHE A 108 4.10 -8.52 -6.52
N LYS A 109 2.93 -8.99 -6.08
CA LYS A 109 1.77 -9.14 -6.93
C LYS A 109 0.85 -7.96 -6.63
N VAL A 110 0.54 -7.20 -7.66
CA VAL A 110 -0.37 -6.05 -7.59
C VAL A 110 -1.59 -6.35 -8.44
N LEU A 111 -2.74 -6.47 -7.80
CA LEU A 111 -4.00 -6.84 -8.42
C LEU A 111 -5.04 -5.74 -8.23
N TRP A 112 -5.79 -5.48 -9.30
CA TRP A 112 -7.05 -4.78 -9.20
C TRP A 112 -8.15 -5.79 -8.92
N GLU A 113 -8.55 -5.92 -7.66
CA GLU A 113 -9.65 -6.79 -7.27
C GLU A 113 -10.98 -6.05 -7.50
N LYS A 114 -11.77 -6.53 -8.46
CA LYS A 114 -13.07 -5.96 -8.84
C LYS A 114 -14.20 -6.69 -8.13
N GLY A 115 -15.25 -5.96 -7.74
CA GLY A 115 -16.43 -6.50 -7.05
C GLY A 115 -17.09 -5.45 -6.17
N GLU A 116 -17.84 -5.88 -5.15
CA GLU A 116 -18.51 -4.98 -4.19
C GLU A 116 -17.54 -4.11 -3.39
N MET A 117 -16.32 -4.61 -3.13
CA MET A 117 -15.26 -3.88 -2.45
C MET A 117 -14.04 -3.74 -3.36
N GLU A 118 -14.19 -2.97 -4.43
CA GLU A 118 -13.11 -2.75 -5.39
C GLU A 118 -11.89 -2.06 -4.75
N HIS A 119 -10.74 -2.71 -4.82
CA HIS A 119 -9.50 -2.24 -4.21
C HIS A 119 -8.25 -2.67 -5.00
N LEU A 120 -7.14 -2.02 -4.71
CA LEU A 120 -5.80 -2.40 -5.17
C LEU A 120 -5.18 -3.31 -4.11
N HIS A 121 -5.07 -4.59 -4.41
CA HIS A 121 -4.42 -5.59 -3.56
C HIS A 121 -2.92 -5.64 -3.88
N VAL A 122 -2.08 -5.61 -2.85
CA VAL A 122 -0.64 -5.71 -2.96
C VAL A 122 -0.15 -6.79 -2.01
N GLU A 123 0.48 -7.85 -2.51
CA GLU A 123 1.06 -8.93 -1.70
C GLU A 123 2.47 -9.30 -2.14
N MET A 124 3.28 -9.86 -1.23
CA MET A 124 4.56 -10.47 -1.58
C MET A 124 4.39 -11.80 -2.30
N THR A 125 5.12 -12.00 -3.40
CA THR A 125 5.07 -13.23 -4.19
C THR A 125 5.68 -14.43 -3.45
N GLU A 126 6.77 -14.24 -2.70
CA GLU A 126 7.43 -15.28 -1.89
C GLU A 126 7.82 -14.76 -0.51
#